data_AF-A0A1P8ANB4-F1
#
_entry.id   AF-A0A1P8ANB4-F1
#
_cell.length_a   1.000
_cell.length_b   1.000
_cell.length_c   1.000
_cell.angle_alpha   90.00
_cell.angle_beta   90.00
_cell.angle_gamma   90.00
#
_symmetry.space_group_name_H-M   'P 1'
#
loop_
_entity.id
_entity.type
_entity.pdbx_description
1 polymer ?
#
loop_
_entity_poly.entity_id
_entity_poly.type
_entity_poly.pdbx_seq_one_letter_code
_entity_poly.pdbx_strand_id
1 'polypeptide(L)'
;MGLEDAGDLVLHIVLSKIGPENTARVACVSKRLKVSASEESLWSIFCSNDLNISTPLDPHGDPAPSFKRAYQLWRESFRMYPWNLVKRVRLCWDNLKQWLTLNFPEAKATLRKGVTEDDLQEFETSLKVKLPLPTRLLYRFVDGQELSSPNGLDGSLGLIGGYSAYSHDVNVYLLPLKEVMRETKESFMRDLGFSSRLDLIVMAASVVASLKIFLLDCTTGQLFTGTSNRQLLPCVPDALVRSVHDTNGDQQQDAMLLWLEEHGRRLQTGTINVRQQNNVKSISLFPEIPPLCSVSVTNGVQVRASSVFIPEISNLRDQPPAYWYAYSIRMSLMPEGCILNGTHHSSCQLYWRHWVIRADNEVIDNVNGEAVIGKV
;
A
#
# COMPACT_ATOMS: atom_id res chain seq x y z
N MET A 1 8.37 26.54 -44.76
CA MET A 1 7.48 25.37 -44.57
C MET A 1 7.06 25.41 -43.11
N GLY A 2 5.80 25.75 -42.86
CA GLY A 2 5.23 25.81 -41.51
C GLY A 2 4.87 24.41 -41.01
N LEU A 3 4.73 24.24 -39.69
CA LEU A 3 4.23 22.98 -39.11
C LEU A 3 2.87 22.59 -39.71
N GLU A 4 2.06 23.58 -40.09
CA GLU A 4 0.78 23.40 -40.75
C GLU A 4 0.87 22.77 -42.13
N ASP A 5 2.03 22.77 -42.79
CA ASP A 5 2.22 22.15 -44.10
C ASP A 5 2.56 20.66 -43.98
N ALA A 6 2.85 20.18 -42.78
CA ALA A 6 3.18 18.77 -42.54
C ALA A 6 1.97 17.86 -42.77
N GLY A 7 2.23 16.62 -43.22
CA GLY A 7 1.18 15.61 -43.37
C GLY A 7 0.61 15.16 -42.02
N ASP A 8 -0.62 14.64 -42.03
CA ASP A 8 -1.37 14.30 -40.81
C ASP A 8 -0.64 13.30 -39.91
N LEU A 9 0.03 12.30 -40.49
CA LEU A 9 0.85 11.34 -39.74
C LEU A 9 2.02 12.03 -39.01
N VAL A 10 2.68 13.00 -39.65
CA VAL A 10 3.79 13.75 -39.04
C VAL A 10 3.27 14.61 -37.89
N LEU A 11 2.14 15.29 -38.10
CA LEU A 11 1.47 16.07 -37.06
C LEU A 11 1.10 15.19 -35.87
N HIS A 12 0.48 14.03 -36.11
CA HIS A 12 0.12 13.09 -35.06
C HIS A 12 1.33 12.64 -34.22
N ILE A 13 2.43 12.26 -34.88
CA ILE A 13 3.68 11.87 -34.21
C ILE A 13 4.22 13.02 -33.36
N VAL A 14 4.31 14.23 -33.91
CA VAL A 14 4.82 15.40 -33.17
C VAL A 14 3.94 15.69 -31.95
N LEU A 15 2.63 15.75 -32.13
CA LEU A 15 1.68 16.04 -31.06
C LEU A 15 1.72 14.98 -29.96
N SER A 16 1.88 13.70 -30.31
CA SER A 16 1.99 12.61 -29.32
C SER A 16 3.21 12.74 -28.40
N LYS A 17 4.27 13.43 -28.84
CA LYS A 17 5.54 13.58 -28.10
C LYS A 17 5.59 14.83 -27.24
N ILE A 18 4.92 15.92 -27.63
CA ILE A 18 4.93 17.18 -26.86
C ILE A 18 4.00 17.16 -25.64
N GLY A 19 3.15 16.14 -25.54
CA GLY A 19 2.23 15.93 -24.42
C GLY A 19 0.91 16.71 -24.54
N PRO A 20 -0.03 16.44 -23.62
CA PRO A 20 -1.41 16.94 -23.71
C PRO A 20 -1.53 18.45 -23.56
N GLU A 21 -0.73 19.06 -22.67
CA GLU A 21 -0.76 20.51 -22.45
C GLU A 21 -0.28 21.29 -23.68
N ASN A 22 0.87 20.92 -24.24
CA ASN A 22 1.39 21.57 -25.44
C ASN A 22 0.51 21.28 -26.65
N THR A 23 -0.07 20.08 -26.75
CA THR A 23 -1.07 19.76 -27.78
C THR A 23 -2.28 20.68 -27.70
N ALA A 24 -2.79 20.95 -26.48
CA ALA A 24 -3.88 21.89 -26.30
C ALA A 24 -3.50 23.33 -26.71
N ARG A 25 -2.25 23.76 -26.45
CA ARG A 25 -1.75 25.06 -26.91
C ARG A 25 -1.63 25.13 -28.43
N VAL A 26 -1.15 24.07 -29.08
CA VAL A 26 -1.06 23.97 -30.55
C VAL A 26 -2.46 24.07 -31.19
N ALA A 27 -3.48 23.51 -30.54
CA ALA A 27 -4.87 23.60 -31.01
C ALA A 27 -5.41 25.05 -31.08
N CYS A 28 -4.76 26.01 -30.42
CA CYS A 28 -5.14 27.42 -30.43
C CYS A 28 -4.50 28.22 -31.58
N VAL A 29 -3.54 27.64 -32.31
CA VAL A 29 -2.75 28.36 -33.32
C VAL A 29 -3.51 28.52 -34.65
N SER A 30 -4.17 27.47 -35.13
CA SER A 30 -4.96 27.53 -36.36
C SER A 30 -6.04 26.46 -36.45
N LYS A 31 -6.94 26.60 -37.42
CA LYS A 31 -8.03 25.64 -37.66
C LYS A 31 -7.51 24.25 -38.02
N ARG A 32 -6.45 24.15 -38.83
CA ARG A 32 -5.85 22.85 -39.22
C ARG A 32 -5.26 22.15 -37.99
N LEU A 33 -4.43 22.86 -37.23
CA LEU A 33 -3.81 22.32 -36.02
C LEU A 33 -4.83 21.97 -34.94
N LYS A 34 -5.93 22.73 -34.83
CA LYS A 34 -7.05 22.39 -33.94
C LYS A 34 -7.67 21.04 -34.26
N VAL A 35 -7.84 20.70 -35.55
CA VAL A 35 -8.38 19.41 -35.98
C VAL A 35 -7.43 18.29 -35.59
N SER A 36 -6.14 18.37 -35.98
CA SER A 36 -5.14 17.34 -35.66
C SER A 36 -4.94 17.17 -34.14
N ALA A 37 -4.91 18.28 -33.39
CA ALA A 37 -4.79 18.26 -31.93
C ALA A 37 -6.08 17.83 -31.20
N SER A 38 -7.15 17.49 -31.92
CA SER A 38 -8.40 16.97 -31.35
C SER A 38 -8.68 15.53 -31.77
N GLU A 39 -7.75 14.85 -32.44
CA GLU A 39 -7.89 13.47 -32.86
C GLU A 39 -8.06 12.50 -31.68
N GLU A 40 -9.01 11.58 -31.76
CA GLU A 40 -9.25 10.62 -30.68
C GLU A 40 -8.11 9.62 -30.48
N SER A 41 -7.42 9.20 -31.54
CA SER A 41 -6.23 8.36 -31.44
C SER A 41 -5.14 9.01 -30.60
N LEU A 42 -5.00 10.34 -30.68
CA LEU A 42 -4.01 11.11 -29.94
C LEU A 42 -4.38 11.22 -28.46
N TRP A 43 -5.62 11.61 -28.16
CA TRP A 43 -6.08 11.73 -26.78
C TRP A 43 -6.22 10.38 -26.07
N SER A 44 -6.48 9.31 -26.81
CA SER A 44 -6.38 7.92 -26.32
C SER A 44 -4.98 7.61 -25.79
N ILE A 45 -3.92 7.99 -26.51
CA ILE A 45 -2.53 7.82 -26.05
C ILE A 45 -2.27 8.61 -24.76
N PHE A 46 -2.71 9.86 -24.68
CA PHE A 46 -2.52 10.66 -23.46
C PHE A 46 -3.27 10.08 -22.26
N CYS A 47 -4.52 9.67 -22.45
CA CYS A 47 -5.32 9.01 -21.43
C CYS A 47 -4.70 7.67 -20.99
N SER A 48 -4.20 6.86 -21.92
CA SER A 48 -3.52 5.61 -21.59
C SER A 48 -2.23 5.85 -20.81
N ASN A 49 -1.40 6.80 -21.25
CA ASN A 49 -0.10 7.05 -20.63
C ASN A 49 -0.20 7.75 -19.26
N ASP A 50 -1.06 8.77 -19.13
CA ASP A 50 -1.16 9.56 -17.91
C ASP A 50 -2.13 8.98 -16.89
N LEU A 51 -3.16 8.28 -17.38
CA LEU A 51 -4.32 7.87 -16.58
C LEU A 51 -4.59 6.37 -16.69
N ASN A 52 -3.83 5.59 -17.46
CA ASN A 52 -4.05 4.14 -17.58
C ASN A 52 -5.51 3.77 -17.92
N ILE A 53 -6.20 4.60 -18.72
CA ILE A 53 -7.55 4.31 -19.21
C ILE A 53 -7.53 3.99 -20.70
N SER A 54 -8.22 2.92 -21.08
CA SER A 54 -8.35 2.44 -22.46
C SER A 54 -9.70 2.79 -23.10
N THR A 55 -10.61 3.37 -22.32
CA THR A 55 -11.90 3.91 -22.74
C THR A 55 -12.10 5.31 -22.16
N PRO A 56 -12.91 6.18 -22.78
CA PRO A 56 -13.11 7.54 -22.31
C PRO A 56 -13.96 7.52 -21.04
N LEU A 57 -13.30 7.50 -19.88
CA LEU A 57 -13.94 7.50 -18.57
C LEU A 57 -13.53 8.75 -17.79
N ASP A 58 -14.48 9.32 -17.06
CA ASP A 58 -14.25 10.42 -16.15
C ASP A 58 -13.61 9.96 -14.81
N PRO A 59 -13.29 10.87 -13.88
CA PRO A 59 -12.77 10.55 -12.56
C PRO A 59 -13.61 9.59 -11.70
N HIS A 60 -14.91 9.52 -11.94
CA HIS A 60 -15.84 8.70 -11.19
C HIS A 60 -16.09 7.33 -11.83
N GLY A 61 -15.54 7.11 -13.03
CA GLY A 61 -15.71 5.89 -13.80
C GLY A 61 -16.89 5.94 -14.77
N ASP A 62 -17.49 7.12 -14.96
CA ASP A 62 -18.62 7.31 -15.85
C ASP A 62 -18.14 7.53 -17.30
N PRO A 63 -18.85 7.01 -18.32
CA PRO A 63 -18.48 7.21 -19.71
C PRO A 63 -18.50 8.69 -20.11
N ALA A 64 -17.40 9.15 -20.70
CA ALA A 64 -17.30 10.46 -21.32
C ALA A 64 -17.50 10.36 -22.85
N PRO A 65 -17.95 11.44 -23.51
CA PRO A 65 -18.19 11.42 -24.97
C PRO A 65 -16.96 11.14 -25.84
N SER A 66 -15.75 11.33 -25.30
CA SER A 66 -14.49 11.34 -26.07
C SER A 66 -13.28 11.28 -25.12
N PHE A 67 -12.10 10.79 -25.57
CA PHE A 67 -10.91 10.77 -24.70
C PHE A 67 -10.44 12.17 -24.35
N LYS A 68 -10.57 13.13 -25.29
CA LYS A 68 -10.28 14.53 -25.01
C LYS A 68 -11.18 15.08 -23.89
N ARG A 69 -12.49 14.80 -23.95
CA ARG A 69 -13.40 15.25 -22.90
C ARG A 69 -13.13 14.55 -21.57
N ALA A 70 -12.83 13.25 -21.59
CA ALA A 70 -12.39 12.52 -20.41
C ALA A 70 -11.17 13.20 -19.76
N TYR A 71 -10.11 13.43 -20.54
CA TYR A 71 -8.89 14.08 -20.04
C TYR A 71 -9.17 15.47 -19.43
N GLN A 72 -10.06 16.25 -20.05
CA GLN A 72 -10.51 17.54 -19.50
C GLN A 72 -11.20 17.39 -18.15
N LEU A 73 -12.16 16.46 -18.02
CA LEU A 73 -12.86 16.19 -16.75
C LEU A 73 -11.87 15.79 -15.65
N TRP A 74 -10.85 15.00 -15.99
CA TRP A 74 -9.76 14.67 -15.07
C TRP A 74 -8.96 15.90 -14.63
N ARG A 75 -8.56 16.77 -15.58
CA ARG A 75 -7.84 18.01 -15.26
C ARG A 75 -8.70 18.99 -14.45
N GLU A 76 -10.00 19.07 -14.72
CA GLU A 76 -10.95 19.90 -13.98
C GLU A 76 -11.13 19.41 -12.54
N SER A 77 -11.32 18.10 -12.35
CA SER A 77 -11.58 17.49 -11.03
C SER A 77 -10.38 17.57 -10.09
N PHE A 78 -9.14 17.51 -10.62
CA PHE A 78 -7.91 17.53 -9.84
C PHE A 78 -7.09 18.82 -10.01
N ARG A 79 -7.73 19.91 -10.48
CA ARG A 79 -7.05 21.18 -10.82
C ARG A 79 -6.22 21.81 -9.71
N MET A 80 -6.52 21.50 -8.45
CA MET A 80 -5.83 22.05 -7.28
C MET A 80 -4.57 21.28 -6.89
N TYR A 81 -4.29 20.16 -7.56
CA TYR A 81 -3.14 19.30 -7.30
C TYR A 81 -2.12 19.39 -8.44
N PRO A 82 -0.82 19.30 -8.13
CA PRO A 82 0.22 19.08 -9.13
C PRO A 82 -0.11 17.84 -9.97
N TRP A 83 -0.13 17.98 -11.30
CA TRP A 83 -0.62 16.93 -12.18
C TRP A 83 0.24 15.66 -12.12
N ASN A 84 1.56 15.82 -12.00
CA ASN A 84 2.49 14.72 -11.78
C ASN A 84 2.16 13.91 -10.51
N LEU A 85 1.74 14.57 -9.42
CA LEU A 85 1.35 13.92 -8.18
C LEU A 85 0.05 13.12 -8.36
N VAL A 86 -0.94 13.68 -9.08
CA VAL A 86 -2.18 12.97 -9.43
C VAL A 86 -1.86 11.67 -10.18
N LYS A 87 -1.00 11.73 -11.20
CA LYS A 87 -0.58 10.56 -11.99
C LYS A 87 0.13 9.51 -11.12
N ARG A 88 1.02 9.94 -10.22
CA ARG A 88 1.76 9.05 -9.34
C ARG A 88 0.86 8.34 -8.34
N VAL A 89 -0.02 9.06 -7.65
CA VAL A 89 -0.96 8.48 -6.68
C VAL A 89 -1.93 7.53 -7.38
N ARG A 90 -2.41 7.90 -8.57
CA ARG A 90 -3.22 7.01 -9.39
C ARG A 90 -2.50 5.71 -9.72
N LEU A 91 -1.28 5.80 -10.23
CA LEU A 91 -0.47 4.63 -10.58
C LEU A 91 -0.28 3.70 -9.37
N CYS A 92 -0.01 4.26 -8.19
CA CYS A 92 0.07 3.51 -6.94
C CYS A 92 -1.22 2.71 -6.66
N TRP A 93 -2.39 3.36 -6.78
CA TRP A 93 -3.67 2.71 -6.58
C TRP A 93 -4.03 1.69 -7.67
N ASP A 94 -3.75 1.99 -8.94
CA ASP A 94 -4.03 1.09 -10.05
C ASP A 94 -3.20 -0.20 -9.92
N ASN A 95 -1.93 -0.09 -9.54
CA ASN A 95 -1.05 -1.21 -9.26
C ASN A 95 -1.59 -2.11 -8.12
N LEU A 96 -2.01 -1.50 -7.00
CA LEU A 96 -2.61 -2.23 -5.88
C LEU A 96 -3.93 -2.90 -6.27
N LYS A 97 -4.83 -2.17 -6.93
CA LYS A 97 -6.13 -2.69 -7.38
C LYS A 97 -5.98 -3.85 -8.38
N GLN A 98 -5.01 -3.74 -9.30
CA GLN A 98 -4.71 -4.82 -10.24
C GLN A 98 -4.23 -6.07 -9.51
N TRP A 99 -3.28 -5.92 -8.57
CA TRP A 99 -2.78 -7.04 -7.79
C TRP A 99 -3.90 -7.70 -6.97
N LEU A 100 -4.74 -6.92 -6.28
CA LEU A 100 -5.85 -7.44 -5.50
C LEU A 100 -6.89 -8.16 -6.37
N THR A 101 -7.14 -7.67 -7.59
CA THR A 101 -8.06 -8.33 -8.53
C THR A 101 -7.64 -9.76 -8.85
N LEU A 102 -6.33 -9.99 -8.93
CA LEU A 102 -5.78 -11.30 -9.29
C LEU A 102 -5.56 -12.20 -8.07
N ASN A 103 -5.19 -11.63 -6.93
CA ASN A 103 -4.67 -12.40 -5.78
C ASN A 103 -5.56 -12.35 -4.54
N PHE A 104 -6.34 -11.27 -4.34
CA PHE A 104 -7.21 -11.13 -3.17
C PHE A 104 -8.50 -10.32 -3.46
N PRO A 105 -9.42 -10.84 -4.31
CA PRO A 105 -10.63 -10.13 -4.71
C PRO A 105 -11.53 -9.72 -3.53
N GLU A 106 -11.53 -10.51 -2.46
CA GLU A 106 -12.30 -10.25 -1.24
C GLU A 106 -11.83 -8.96 -0.56
N ALA A 107 -10.52 -8.74 -0.46
CA ALA A 107 -9.97 -7.49 0.06
C ALA A 107 -10.19 -6.32 -0.91
N LYS A 108 -10.11 -6.54 -2.24
CA LYS A 108 -10.47 -5.53 -3.24
C LYS A 108 -11.88 -4.99 -3.03
N ALA A 109 -12.84 -5.86 -2.73
CA ALA A 109 -14.24 -5.51 -2.56
C ALA A 109 -14.48 -4.58 -1.35
N THR A 110 -13.53 -4.52 -0.41
CA THR A 110 -13.61 -3.59 0.74
C THR A 110 -13.21 -2.16 0.38
N LEU A 111 -12.52 -1.93 -0.75
CA LEU A 111 -12.05 -0.58 -1.10
C LEU A 111 -13.24 0.34 -1.40
N ARG A 112 -13.30 1.47 -0.71
CA ARG A 112 -14.39 2.43 -0.85
C ARG A 112 -14.13 3.43 -1.98
N LYS A 113 -15.20 3.99 -2.54
CA LYS A 113 -15.12 5.08 -3.51
C LYS A 113 -14.41 6.27 -2.87
N GLY A 114 -13.52 6.94 -3.61
CA GLY A 114 -12.81 8.12 -3.12
C GLY A 114 -13.74 9.27 -2.72
N VAL A 115 -13.26 10.08 -1.78
CA VAL A 115 -14.00 11.21 -1.19
C VAL A 115 -13.98 12.45 -2.09
N THR A 116 -14.84 13.42 -1.80
CA THR A 116 -14.87 14.73 -2.47
C THR A 116 -13.90 15.74 -1.82
N GLU A 117 -13.71 16.91 -2.43
CA GLU A 117 -12.95 18.00 -1.77
C GLU A 117 -13.67 18.53 -0.54
N ASP A 118 -15.00 18.56 -0.57
CA ASP A 118 -15.81 19.07 0.53
C ASP A 118 -15.69 18.15 1.76
N ASP A 119 -15.67 16.82 1.55
CA ASP A 119 -15.42 15.84 2.61
C ASP A 119 -14.04 16.04 3.26
N LEU A 120 -13.00 16.28 2.45
CA LEU A 120 -11.64 16.56 2.95
C LEU A 120 -11.58 17.88 3.72
N GLN A 121 -12.26 18.92 3.21
CA GLN A 121 -12.31 20.22 3.86
C GLN A 121 -13.07 20.14 5.20
N GLU A 122 -14.18 19.40 5.25
CA GLU A 122 -14.91 19.13 6.49
C GLU A 122 -14.02 18.41 7.51
N PHE A 123 -13.32 17.36 7.07
CA PHE A 123 -12.39 16.60 7.91
C PHE A 123 -11.28 17.49 8.50
N GLU A 124 -10.58 18.26 7.66
CA GLU A 124 -9.50 19.16 8.08
C GLU A 124 -10.01 20.24 9.05
N THR A 125 -11.18 20.81 8.77
CA THR A 125 -11.82 21.81 9.64
C THR A 125 -12.20 21.19 10.99
N SER A 126 -12.75 19.98 10.97
CA SER A 126 -13.17 19.22 12.14
C SER A 126 -12.03 18.86 13.08
N LEU A 127 -10.87 18.46 12.53
CA LEU A 127 -9.70 18.06 13.29
C LEU A 127 -8.71 19.21 13.52
N LYS A 128 -8.90 20.35 12.83
CA LYS A 128 -7.98 21.49 12.82
C LYS A 128 -6.57 21.11 12.34
N VAL A 129 -6.50 20.23 11.34
CA VAL A 129 -5.25 19.80 10.71
C VAL A 129 -5.27 20.18 9.23
N LYS A 130 -4.09 20.23 8.60
CA LYS A 130 -3.96 20.34 7.15
C LYS A 130 -3.36 19.05 6.61
N LEU A 131 -4.11 18.29 5.83
CA LEU A 131 -3.61 17.06 5.24
C LEU A 131 -2.51 17.35 4.21
N PRO A 132 -1.42 16.55 4.20
CA PRO A 132 -0.49 16.50 3.08
C PRO A 132 -1.21 16.32 1.74
N LEU A 133 -0.72 17.01 0.69
CA LEU A 133 -1.31 16.88 -0.66
C LEU A 133 -1.33 15.43 -1.19
N PRO A 134 -0.29 14.60 -0.98
CA PRO A 134 -0.35 13.20 -1.42
C PRO A 134 -1.41 12.41 -0.65
N THR A 135 -1.54 12.63 0.67
CA THR A 135 -2.60 12.02 1.51
C THR A 135 -4.00 12.44 1.07
N ARG A 136 -4.24 13.73 0.76
CA ARG A 136 -5.52 14.17 0.18
C ARG A 136 -5.84 13.37 -1.08
N LEU A 137 -4.88 13.26 -1.99
CA LEU A 137 -5.06 12.51 -3.23
C LEU A 137 -5.31 11.02 -2.99
N LEU A 138 -4.63 10.40 -2.02
CA LEU A 138 -4.88 9.00 -1.66
C LEU A 138 -6.37 8.78 -1.35
N TYR A 139 -6.96 9.64 -0.51
CA TYR A 139 -8.38 9.59 -0.16
C TYR A 139 -9.32 9.99 -1.32
N ARG A 140 -8.91 10.94 -2.17
CA ARG A 140 -9.67 11.30 -3.39
C ARG A 140 -9.85 10.12 -4.34
N PHE A 141 -8.90 9.18 -4.37
CA PHE A 141 -8.99 7.98 -5.19
C PHE A 141 -9.67 6.80 -4.49
N VAL A 142 -9.42 6.61 -3.19
CA VAL A 142 -9.97 5.50 -2.39
C VAL A 142 -10.16 5.95 -0.95
N ASP A 143 -11.39 5.87 -0.44
CA ASP A 143 -11.74 6.20 0.95
C ASP A 143 -11.46 5.04 1.92
N GLY A 144 -10.22 4.56 1.97
CA GLY A 144 -9.85 3.42 2.82
C GLY A 144 -10.67 2.14 2.52
N GLN A 145 -10.93 1.36 3.57
CA GLN A 145 -11.62 0.07 3.51
C GLN A 145 -12.91 0.07 4.35
N GLU A 146 -13.91 -0.66 3.87
CA GLU A 146 -15.03 -1.09 4.71
C GLU A 146 -14.51 -2.06 5.79
N LEU A 147 -14.81 -1.76 7.06
CA LEU A 147 -14.30 -2.53 8.21
C LEU A 147 -15.14 -3.78 8.50
N SER A 148 -16.38 -3.83 8.00
CA SER A 148 -17.33 -4.93 8.21
C SER A 148 -17.47 -5.75 6.92
N SER A 149 -17.23 -7.05 6.97
CA SER A 149 -17.52 -7.94 5.84
C SER A 149 -18.96 -8.47 5.96
N PRO A 150 -19.79 -8.42 4.90
CA PRO A 150 -21.13 -9.03 4.91
C PRO A 150 -21.12 -10.54 5.23
N ASN A 151 -19.95 -11.19 5.11
CA ASN A 151 -19.81 -12.65 5.17
C ASN A 151 -19.17 -13.16 6.48
N GLY A 152 -19.00 -12.32 7.52
CA GLY A 152 -18.53 -12.77 8.83
C GLY A 152 -17.04 -13.16 8.91
N LEU A 153 -16.21 -12.72 7.96
CA LEU A 153 -14.74 -12.85 7.97
C LEU A 153 -14.05 -11.65 8.64
N ASP A 154 -14.74 -11.02 9.60
CA ASP A 154 -14.37 -9.75 10.22
C ASP A 154 -12.95 -9.82 10.79
N GLY A 155 -12.02 -9.06 10.19
CA GLY A 155 -10.66 -8.91 10.67
C GLY A 155 -9.54 -9.55 9.84
N SER A 156 -9.80 -10.10 8.64
CA SER A 156 -8.76 -10.74 7.81
C SER A 156 -8.41 -10.01 6.50
N LEU A 157 -9.21 -9.02 6.11
CA LEU A 157 -9.17 -8.38 4.78
C LEU A 157 -8.35 -7.08 4.75
N GLY A 158 -7.61 -6.76 5.81
CA GLY A 158 -6.80 -5.55 5.90
C GLY A 158 -5.78 -5.43 4.77
N LEU A 159 -5.83 -4.30 4.05
CA LEU A 159 -5.00 -4.01 2.88
C LEU A 159 -3.52 -3.90 3.23
N ILE A 160 -3.22 -3.35 4.40
CA ILE A 160 -1.85 -3.22 4.94
C ILE A 160 -1.32 -4.60 5.33
N GLY A 161 -2.21 -5.56 5.61
CA GLY A 161 -1.88 -6.91 6.01
C GLY A 161 -1.42 -7.02 7.45
N GLY A 162 -0.80 -8.14 7.79
CA GLY A 162 -0.23 -8.33 9.11
C GLY A 162 0.42 -9.70 9.32
N TYR A 163 0.37 -10.18 10.55
CA TYR A 163 1.00 -11.42 10.97
C TYR A 163 0.24 -12.01 12.15
N SER A 164 0.32 -13.33 12.29
CA SER A 164 -0.20 -14.07 13.44
C SER A 164 0.95 -14.85 14.06
N ALA A 165 1.11 -14.72 15.38
CA ALA A 165 2.07 -15.47 16.18
C ALA A 165 1.46 -15.76 17.56
N TYR A 166 1.19 -17.04 17.85
CA TYR A 166 0.54 -17.48 19.09
C TYR A 166 -0.83 -16.83 19.34
N SER A 167 -0.95 -15.93 20.30
CA SER A 167 -2.16 -15.12 20.58
C SER A 167 -2.06 -13.70 20.05
N HIS A 168 -0.98 -13.37 19.34
CA HIS A 168 -0.76 -12.05 18.76
C HIS A 168 -1.17 -12.06 17.29
N ASP A 169 -2.36 -11.56 17.03
CA ASP A 169 -2.92 -11.45 15.69
C ASP A 169 -2.99 -9.98 15.29
N VAL A 170 -2.44 -9.66 14.13
CA VAL A 170 -2.43 -8.33 13.54
C VAL A 170 -2.96 -8.42 12.13
N ASN A 171 -3.93 -7.57 11.81
CA ASN A 171 -4.42 -7.41 10.45
C ASN A 171 -4.91 -5.96 10.28
N VAL A 172 -4.13 -5.17 9.54
CA VAL A 172 -4.29 -3.72 9.52
C VAL A 172 -5.10 -3.27 8.31
N TYR A 173 -6.13 -2.49 8.60
CA TYR A 173 -7.01 -1.87 7.62
C TYR A 173 -6.56 -0.43 7.37
N LEU A 174 -6.62 0.00 6.11
CA LEU A 174 -6.57 1.43 5.80
C LEU A 174 -7.93 2.04 6.15
N LEU A 175 -7.97 2.97 7.11
CA LEU A 175 -9.22 3.49 7.63
C LEU A 175 -9.87 4.47 6.65
N PRO A 176 -11.21 4.43 6.47
CA PRO A 176 -11.95 5.46 5.76
C PRO A 176 -11.92 6.76 6.57
N LEU A 177 -12.06 7.90 5.90
CA LEU A 177 -11.86 9.23 6.47
C LEU A 177 -12.76 9.50 7.70
N LYS A 178 -13.98 8.97 7.69
CA LYS A 178 -14.91 9.02 8.82
C LYS A 178 -14.36 8.33 10.07
N GLU A 179 -13.71 7.18 9.89
CA GLU A 179 -13.13 6.41 10.98
C GLU A 179 -11.81 7.03 11.44
N VAL A 180 -10.99 7.55 10.53
CA VAL A 180 -9.84 8.40 10.91
C VAL A 180 -10.30 9.53 11.83
N MET A 181 -11.38 10.23 11.47
CA MET A 181 -11.91 11.33 12.28
C MET A 181 -12.40 10.83 13.65
N ARG A 182 -13.11 9.70 13.70
CA ARG A 182 -13.58 9.09 14.96
C ARG A 182 -12.40 8.71 15.85
N GLU A 183 -11.50 7.86 15.36
CA GLU A 183 -10.36 7.34 16.12
C GLU A 183 -9.39 8.46 16.56
N THR A 184 -9.31 9.56 15.80
CA THR A 184 -8.47 10.71 16.16
C THR A 184 -9.13 11.61 17.22
N LYS A 185 -10.45 11.83 17.16
CA LYS A 185 -11.20 12.69 18.12
C LYS A 185 -11.47 11.98 19.44
N GLU A 186 -11.80 10.69 19.37
CA GLU A 186 -12.13 9.89 20.53
C GLU A 186 -10.92 9.73 21.46
N SER A 187 -11.20 9.38 22.71
CA SER A 187 -10.20 9.20 23.77
C SER A 187 -9.06 8.25 23.39
N PHE A 188 -9.13 7.48 22.31
CA PHE A 188 -8.10 6.57 21.82
C PHE A 188 -6.68 7.17 21.82
N MET A 189 -6.48 8.38 21.29
CA MET A 189 -5.17 9.07 21.34
C MET A 189 -4.75 9.51 22.74
N ARG A 190 -5.72 9.88 23.60
CA ARG A 190 -5.50 10.25 25.01
C ARG A 190 -5.21 9.03 25.88
N ASP A 191 -5.94 7.94 25.68
CA ASP A 191 -5.82 6.66 26.38
C ASP A 191 -4.50 5.96 26.04
N LEU A 192 -4.05 6.09 24.78
CA LEU A 192 -2.72 5.70 24.32
C LEU A 192 -1.61 6.68 24.75
N GLY A 193 -1.93 7.78 25.45
CA GLY A 193 -0.94 8.70 26.02
C GLY A 193 -0.16 9.52 25.00
N PHE A 194 -0.61 9.60 23.74
CA PHE A 194 -0.07 10.51 22.72
C PHE A 194 -0.58 11.95 22.90
N SER A 195 -0.88 12.33 24.15
CA SER A 195 -1.50 13.59 24.54
C SER A 195 -0.52 14.75 24.34
N SER A 196 -0.57 15.39 23.17
CA SER A 196 -0.17 16.81 22.95
C SER A 196 -0.04 17.21 21.47
N ARG A 197 0.09 16.27 20.52
CA ARG A 197 0.29 16.64 19.10
C ARG A 197 -1.01 16.69 18.33
N LEU A 198 -1.55 17.91 18.18
CA LEU A 198 -2.81 18.20 17.48
C LEU A 198 -2.78 17.78 15.99
N ASP A 199 -1.59 17.61 15.41
CA ASP A 199 -1.43 17.30 13.98
C ASP A 199 -1.30 15.81 13.65
N LEU A 200 -1.41 14.92 14.64
CA LEU A 200 -1.37 13.47 14.42
C LEU A 200 -2.78 12.91 14.16
N ILE A 201 -2.94 12.12 13.10
CA ILE A 201 -4.20 11.42 12.76
C ILE A 201 -3.99 9.92 12.62
N VAL A 202 -4.99 9.10 12.97
CA VAL A 202 -4.94 7.63 12.87
C VAL A 202 -5.35 7.17 11.46
N MET A 203 -4.39 6.80 10.61
CA MET A 203 -4.64 6.46 9.20
C MET A 203 -4.97 4.99 8.96
N ALA A 204 -4.38 4.10 9.74
CA ALA A 204 -4.55 2.66 9.59
C ALA A 204 -4.50 1.99 10.97
N ALA A 205 -5.32 0.98 11.19
CA ALA A 205 -5.40 0.28 12.46
C ALA A 205 -5.73 -1.20 12.28
N SER A 206 -5.25 -2.01 13.21
CA SER A 206 -5.66 -3.40 13.37
C SER A 206 -7.00 -3.46 14.09
N VAL A 207 -7.96 -4.19 13.52
CA VAL A 207 -9.32 -4.37 14.09
C VAL A 207 -9.38 -5.57 15.04
N VAL A 208 -8.34 -6.39 15.07
CA VAL A 208 -8.20 -7.56 15.98
C VAL A 208 -7.51 -7.17 17.30
N ALA A 209 -7.53 -8.07 18.28
CA ALA A 209 -7.14 -7.82 19.68
C ALA A 209 -5.77 -7.14 19.91
N SER A 210 -4.85 -7.21 18.96
CA SER A 210 -3.53 -6.56 19.05
C SER A 210 -3.56 -5.13 18.50
N LEU A 211 -3.26 -4.15 19.35
CA LEU A 211 -3.26 -2.71 19.03
C LEU A 211 -2.07 -2.30 18.15
N LYS A 212 -2.13 -2.61 16.84
CA LYS A 212 -1.24 -2.02 15.84
C LYS A 212 -1.91 -0.85 15.15
N ILE A 213 -1.26 0.31 15.17
CA ILE A 213 -1.77 1.55 14.59
C ILE A 213 -0.69 2.25 13.75
N PHE A 214 -1.15 3.05 12.80
CA PHE A 214 -0.34 3.95 11.99
C PHE A 214 -0.88 5.37 12.11
N LEU A 215 0.02 6.30 12.44
CA LEU A 215 -0.27 7.69 12.75
C LEU A 215 0.44 8.58 11.73
N LEU A 216 -0.30 9.44 11.03
CA LEU A 216 0.29 10.43 10.13
C LEU A 216 0.42 11.76 10.86
N ASP A 217 1.61 12.34 10.82
CA ASP A 217 1.85 13.72 11.18
C ASP A 217 1.52 14.62 10.00
N CYS A 218 0.45 15.39 10.13
CA CYS A 218 -0.05 16.27 9.09
C CYS A 218 0.88 17.47 8.84
N THR A 219 1.74 17.83 9.80
CA THR A 219 2.71 18.92 9.63
C THR A 219 3.92 18.45 8.84
N THR A 220 4.52 17.34 9.26
CA THR A 220 5.77 16.84 8.66
C THR A 220 5.51 15.93 7.47
N GLY A 221 4.34 15.29 7.40
CA GLY A 221 4.01 14.23 6.46
C GLY A 221 4.65 12.88 6.80
N GLN A 222 5.25 12.73 7.98
CA GLN A 222 5.83 11.45 8.42
C GLN A 222 4.74 10.50 8.94
N LEU A 223 4.95 9.20 8.71
CA LEU A 223 4.08 8.12 9.17
C LEU A 223 4.79 7.39 10.30
N PHE A 224 4.07 7.15 11.39
CA PHE A 224 4.57 6.49 12.58
C PHE A 224 3.76 5.26 12.92
N THR A 225 4.38 4.32 13.62
CA THR A 225 3.68 3.24 14.32
C THR A 225 4.02 3.28 15.81
N GLY A 226 3.09 2.82 16.65
CA GLY A 226 3.26 2.81 18.10
C GLY A 226 4.06 1.60 18.60
N THR A 227 4.61 1.75 19.79
CA THR A 227 5.29 0.70 20.56
C THR A 227 4.57 0.45 21.89
N SER A 228 4.94 -0.60 22.62
CA SER A 228 4.28 -0.97 23.90
C SER A 228 4.31 0.14 24.95
N ASN A 229 5.36 0.96 24.92
CA ASN A 229 5.59 2.07 25.83
C ASN A 229 5.18 3.44 25.24
N ARG A 230 4.39 3.42 24.15
CA ARG A 230 3.80 4.59 23.49
C ARG A 230 4.85 5.52 22.86
N GLN A 231 6.00 4.99 22.45
CA GLN A 231 6.91 5.70 21.57
C GLN A 231 6.50 5.53 20.11
N LEU A 232 6.73 6.57 19.32
CA LEU A 232 6.47 6.60 17.89
C LEU A 232 7.73 6.18 17.13
N LEU A 233 7.58 5.18 16.26
CA LEU A 233 8.63 4.72 15.35
C LEU A 233 8.30 5.16 13.92
N PRO A 234 9.19 5.87 13.21
CA PRO A 234 8.95 6.27 11.83
C PRO A 234 8.88 5.03 10.93
N CYS A 235 7.89 5.00 10.04
CA CYS A 235 7.67 3.92 9.08
C CYS A 235 8.48 4.11 7.78
N VAL A 236 9.00 5.31 7.54
CA VAL A 236 9.75 5.69 6.33
C VAL A 236 10.95 6.53 6.75
N PRO A 237 12.12 6.42 6.07
CA PRO A 237 13.27 7.30 6.34
C PRO A 237 12.92 8.79 6.20
N ASP A 238 13.26 9.60 7.20
CA ASP A 238 12.92 11.05 7.25
C ASP A 238 13.43 11.82 6.02
N ALA A 239 14.59 11.44 5.48
CA ALA A 239 15.21 12.08 4.32
C ALA A 239 14.38 11.97 3.02
N LEU A 240 13.37 11.08 2.97
CA LEU A 240 12.50 10.91 1.81
C LEU A 240 11.25 11.79 1.87
N VAL A 241 10.86 12.27 3.05
CA VAL A 241 9.66 13.07 3.26
C VAL A 241 9.96 14.54 2.97
N ARG A 242 9.22 15.16 2.05
CA ARG A 242 9.51 16.53 1.58
C ARG A 242 8.31 17.23 0.96
N SER A 243 8.31 18.56 1.14
CA SER A 243 7.43 19.51 0.45
C SER A 243 5.94 19.15 0.47
N VAL A 244 5.44 18.55 1.55
CA VAL A 244 4.13 17.89 1.58
C VAL A 244 2.92 18.82 1.41
N HIS A 245 3.12 20.13 1.59
CA HIS A 245 2.10 21.19 1.49
C HIS A 245 2.31 22.16 0.32
N ASP A 246 3.37 21.98 -0.46
CA ASP A 246 3.71 22.86 -1.58
C ASP A 246 2.80 22.53 -2.78
N THR A 247 1.99 23.48 -3.24
CA THR A 247 1.09 23.29 -4.40
C THR A 247 1.75 23.57 -5.74
N ASN A 248 2.95 24.18 -5.74
CA ASN A 248 3.65 24.61 -6.95
C ASN A 248 4.87 23.73 -7.28
N GLY A 249 5.29 22.88 -6.35
CA GLY A 249 6.39 21.94 -6.55
C GLY A 249 5.99 20.69 -7.34
N ASP A 250 6.99 19.90 -7.72
CA ASP A 250 6.82 18.60 -8.38
C ASP A 250 7.33 17.41 -7.54
N GLN A 251 7.74 17.67 -6.28
CA GLN A 251 8.46 16.70 -5.45
C GLN A 251 7.73 16.36 -4.15
N GLN A 252 6.41 16.56 -4.07
CA GLN A 252 5.62 16.26 -2.87
C GLN A 252 5.70 14.77 -2.54
N GLN A 253 6.20 14.49 -1.34
CA GLN A 253 6.40 13.13 -0.85
C GLN A 253 6.07 13.11 0.63
N ASP A 254 4.92 12.53 0.98
CA ASP A 254 4.63 12.13 2.35
C ASP A 254 4.97 10.65 2.54
N ALA A 255 5.10 10.25 3.80
CA ALA A 255 5.44 8.90 4.17
C ALA A 255 4.32 7.90 3.88
N MET A 256 3.05 8.33 3.85
CA MET A 256 1.94 7.41 3.56
C MET A 256 1.98 6.92 2.12
N LEU A 257 2.17 7.82 1.15
CA LEU A 257 2.31 7.44 -0.26
C LEU A 257 3.54 6.56 -0.46
N LEU A 258 4.70 6.95 0.10
CA LEU A 258 5.93 6.18 0.00
C LEU A 258 5.78 4.76 0.58
N TRP A 259 5.10 4.64 1.73
CA TRP A 259 4.83 3.36 2.37
C TRP A 259 3.93 2.47 1.49
N LEU A 260 2.85 3.04 0.93
CA LEU A 260 1.94 2.30 0.05
C LEU A 260 2.59 1.86 -1.27
N GLU A 261 3.44 2.70 -1.86
CA GLU A 261 4.21 2.36 -3.07
C GLU A 261 5.14 1.16 -2.81
N GLU A 262 5.86 1.18 -1.68
CA GLU A 262 6.73 0.06 -1.28
C GLU A 262 5.92 -1.20 -0.95
N HIS A 263 4.78 -1.07 -0.27
CA HIS A 263 3.88 -2.19 0.01
C HIS A 263 3.36 -2.84 -1.29
N GLY A 264 2.90 -2.02 -2.24
CA GLY A 264 2.50 -2.47 -3.57
C GLY A 264 3.63 -3.18 -4.32
N ARG A 265 4.85 -2.61 -4.29
CA ARG A 265 6.04 -3.24 -4.89
C ARG A 265 6.34 -4.60 -4.25
N ARG A 266 6.25 -4.73 -2.93
CA ARG A 266 6.48 -5.99 -2.22
C ARG A 266 5.42 -7.05 -2.56
N LEU A 267 4.16 -6.65 -2.77
CA LEU A 267 3.10 -7.54 -3.24
C LEU A 267 3.35 -8.00 -4.69
N GLN A 268 3.65 -7.06 -5.61
CA GLN A 268 3.89 -7.35 -7.02
C GLN A 268 5.11 -8.23 -7.26
N THR A 269 6.17 -8.04 -6.47
CA THR A 269 7.40 -8.85 -6.54
C THR A 269 7.25 -10.21 -5.86
N GLY A 270 6.14 -10.47 -5.17
CA GLY A 270 5.94 -11.68 -4.37
C GLY A 270 6.80 -11.71 -3.10
N THR A 271 7.36 -10.57 -2.69
CA THR A 271 8.07 -10.46 -1.40
C THR A 271 7.13 -10.80 -0.24
N ILE A 272 5.89 -10.33 -0.31
CA ILE A 272 4.79 -10.69 0.60
C ILE A 272 3.60 -11.16 -0.24
N ASN A 273 2.74 -12.00 0.32
CA ASN A 273 1.62 -12.57 -0.42
C ASN A 273 0.44 -12.92 0.50
N VAL A 274 -0.71 -13.23 -0.10
CA VAL A 274 -1.84 -13.84 0.61
C VAL A 274 -1.42 -15.21 1.12
N ARG A 275 -1.71 -15.47 2.40
CA ARG A 275 -1.65 -16.82 2.97
C ARG A 275 -3.01 -17.22 3.50
N GLN A 276 -3.29 -18.51 3.41
CA GLN A 276 -4.44 -19.12 4.03
C GLN A 276 -3.99 -19.92 5.25
N GLN A 277 -4.51 -19.57 6.43
CA GLN A 277 -4.28 -20.29 7.68
C GLN A 277 -5.65 -20.52 8.34
N ASN A 278 -5.94 -21.77 8.73
CA ASN A 278 -7.23 -22.14 9.33
C ASN A 278 -8.45 -21.65 8.53
N ASN A 279 -8.38 -21.76 7.20
CA ASN A 279 -9.38 -21.24 6.24
C ASN A 279 -9.58 -19.72 6.20
N VAL A 280 -8.74 -18.96 6.90
CA VAL A 280 -8.72 -17.50 6.84
C VAL A 280 -7.60 -17.05 5.92
N LYS A 281 -7.95 -16.28 4.89
CA LYS A 281 -6.97 -15.65 3.98
C LYS A 281 -6.61 -14.26 4.50
N SER A 282 -5.34 -13.91 4.47
CA SER A 282 -4.87 -12.54 4.76
C SER A 282 -3.56 -12.25 4.05
N ILE A 283 -3.26 -10.97 3.83
CA ILE A 283 -1.93 -10.55 3.37
C ILE A 283 -0.94 -10.77 4.51
N SER A 284 -0.01 -11.71 4.33
CA SER A 284 1.01 -12.04 5.32
C SER A 284 2.26 -11.21 5.09
N LEU A 285 2.71 -10.48 6.12
CA LEU A 285 3.91 -9.65 6.05
C LEU A 285 5.22 -10.43 6.18
N PHE A 286 5.15 -11.73 6.49
CA PHE A 286 6.30 -12.61 6.49
C PHE A 286 6.84 -12.79 5.07
N PRO A 287 8.11 -12.41 4.80
CA PRO A 287 8.68 -12.51 3.47
C PRO A 287 8.63 -13.93 2.88
N GLU A 288 8.41 -14.05 1.58
CA GLU A 288 8.35 -15.33 0.86
C GLU A 288 9.63 -15.66 0.08
N ILE A 289 10.39 -14.64 -0.33
CA ILE A 289 11.54 -14.78 -1.22
C ILE A 289 12.84 -14.21 -0.62
N PRO A 290 14.03 -14.68 -1.06
CA PRO A 290 15.32 -14.12 -0.66
C PRO A 290 15.46 -12.62 -1.01
N PRO A 291 16.32 -11.87 -0.30
CA PRO A 291 17.16 -12.30 0.82
C PRO A 291 16.42 -12.32 2.17
N LEU A 292 15.16 -11.87 2.21
CA LEU A 292 14.38 -11.74 3.45
C LEU A 292 13.71 -13.05 3.91
N CYS A 293 13.73 -14.06 3.04
CA CYS A 293 13.33 -15.44 3.33
C CYS A 293 14.49 -16.37 2.99
N SER A 294 14.99 -17.08 3.98
CA SER A 294 16.00 -18.12 3.81
C SER A 294 15.33 -19.41 3.36
N VAL A 295 15.95 -20.10 2.40
CA VAL A 295 15.45 -21.37 1.86
C VAL A 295 16.57 -22.40 1.89
N SER A 296 16.27 -23.59 2.39
CA SER A 296 17.18 -24.75 2.34
C SER A 296 16.39 -26.00 1.97
N VAL A 297 17.03 -26.92 1.25
CA VAL A 297 16.44 -28.22 0.87
C VAL A 297 17.39 -29.31 1.30
N THR A 298 16.87 -30.33 1.98
CA THR A 298 17.65 -31.52 2.37
C THR A 298 16.82 -32.75 2.12
N ASN A 299 17.37 -33.71 1.36
CA ASN A 299 16.69 -34.96 0.98
C ASN A 299 15.27 -34.75 0.42
N GLY A 300 15.01 -33.66 -0.30
CA GLY A 300 13.69 -33.35 -0.86
C GLY A 300 12.71 -32.67 0.11
N VAL A 301 13.11 -32.38 1.35
CA VAL A 301 12.35 -31.53 2.28
C VAL A 301 12.86 -30.10 2.18
N GLN A 302 12.00 -29.17 1.78
CA GLN A 302 12.28 -27.74 1.76
C GLN A 302 11.85 -27.09 3.07
N VAL A 303 12.73 -26.26 3.62
CA VAL A 303 12.45 -25.39 4.77
C VAL A 303 12.65 -23.94 4.33
N ARG A 304 11.64 -23.11 4.58
CA ARG A 304 11.66 -21.66 4.36
C ARG A 304 11.50 -20.95 5.69
N ALA A 305 12.34 -19.98 5.97
CA ALA A 305 12.32 -19.23 7.22
C ALA A 305 12.40 -17.73 6.97
N SER A 306 11.53 -16.96 7.62
CA SER A 306 11.49 -15.51 7.51
C SER A 306 11.02 -14.90 8.82
N SER A 307 11.46 -13.68 9.15
CA SER A 307 11.03 -12.96 10.33
C SER A 307 10.35 -11.63 9.98
N VAL A 308 9.59 -11.10 10.93
CA VAL A 308 8.94 -9.78 10.87
C VAL A 308 9.08 -9.08 12.20
N PHE A 309 9.36 -7.77 12.16
CA PHE A 309 9.43 -6.91 13.33
C PHE A 309 8.03 -6.58 13.87
N ILE A 310 7.87 -6.62 15.19
CA ILE A 310 6.62 -6.36 15.92
C ILE A 310 6.76 -5.08 16.76
N PRO A 311 6.57 -3.89 16.15
CA PRO A 311 6.76 -2.63 16.86
C PRO A 311 5.82 -2.49 18.06
N GLU A 312 4.56 -2.88 17.94
CA GLU A 312 3.52 -2.61 18.94
C GLU A 312 3.76 -3.27 20.31
N ILE A 313 4.61 -4.29 20.40
CA ILE A 313 5.03 -4.91 21.67
C ILE A 313 6.51 -4.65 22.01
N SER A 314 7.25 -3.96 21.13
CA SER A 314 8.62 -3.54 21.38
C SER A 314 8.70 -2.44 22.43
N ASN A 315 9.79 -2.40 23.21
CA ASN A 315 10.02 -1.43 24.27
C ASN A 315 11.39 -0.76 24.08
N LEU A 316 11.39 0.49 23.61
CA LEU A 316 12.63 1.25 23.38
C LEU A 316 13.11 2.06 24.60
N ARG A 317 12.41 1.97 25.73
CA ARG A 317 12.82 2.61 27.00
C ARG A 317 13.75 1.73 27.83
N ASP A 318 13.70 0.41 27.62
CA ASP A 318 14.61 -0.51 28.29
C ASP A 318 16.06 -0.20 27.90
N GLN A 319 16.99 -0.52 28.79
CA GLN A 319 18.43 -0.44 28.52
C GLN A 319 19.03 -1.83 28.72
N PRO A 320 19.29 -2.57 27.63
CA PRO A 320 19.10 -2.21 26.21
C PRO A 320 17.62 -2.25 25.76
N PRO A 321 17.26 -1.57 24.65
CA PRO A 321 15.93 -1.68 24.05
C PRO A 321 15.51 -3.12 23.78
N ALA A 322 14.27 -3.47 24.10
CA ALA A 322 13.70 -4.78 23.82
C ALA A 322 12.92 -4.75 22.49
N TYR A 323 13.49 -5.36 21.45
CA TYR A 323 12.83 -5.52 20.16
C TYR A 323 12.17 -6.88 20.05
N TRP A 324 10.97 -6.91 19.48
CA TRP A 324 10.23 -8.15 19.26
C TRP A 324 10.15 -8.48 17.79
N TYR A 325 10.39 -9.74 17.48
CA TYR A 325 10.25 -10.31 16.15
C TYR A 325 9.43 -11.58 16.22
N ALA A 326 8.54 -11.77 15.26
CA ALA A 326 7.97 -13.09 15.00
C ALA A 326 8.78 -13.75 13.88
N TYR A 327 8.91 -15.07 13.94
CA TYR A 327 9.45 -15.88 12.85
C TYR A 327 8.38 -16.83 12.32
N SER A 328 8.49 -17.15 11.03
CA SER A 328 7.66 -18.12 10.34
C SER A 328 8.57 -19.15 9.70
N ILE A 329 8.45 -20.41 10.15
CA ILE A 329 9.13 -21.56 9.58
C ILE A 329 8.10 -22.37 8.83
N ARG A 330 8.34 -22.56 7.53
CA ARG A 330 7.45 -23.23 6.59
C ARG A 330 8.18 -24.41 6.01
N MET A 331 7.60 -25.60 6.15
CA MET A 331 8.18 -26.84 5.64
C MET A 331 7.28 -27.42 4.57
N SER A 332 7.87 -27.87 3.48
CA SER A 332 7.14 -28.52 2.39
C SER A 332 8.00 -29.62 1.78
N LEU A 333 7.34 -30.69 1.33
CA LEU A 333 7.99 -31.68 0.49
C LEU A 333 8.14 -31.11 -0.93
N MET A 334 9.29 -31.33 -1.55
CA MET A 334 9.47 -31.02 -2.97
C MET A 334 8.56 -31.92 -3.83
N PRO A 335 8.15 -31.48 -5.03
CA PRO A 335 7.29 -32.27 -5.92
C PRO A 335 7.83 -33.67 -6.21
N GLU A 336 9.16 -33.82 -6.26
CA GLU A 336 9.86 -35.07 -6.50
C GLU A 336 9.81 -36.03 -5.30
N GLY A 337 9.32 -35.58 -4.14
CA GLY A 337 9.30 -36.33 -2.90
C GLY A 337 10.61 -36.25 -2.12
N CYS A 338 10.72 -37.10 -1.10
CA CYS A 338 11.90 -37.24 -0.26
C CYS A 338 12.62 -38.55 -0.59
N ILE A 339 13.95 -38.54 -0.54
CA ILE A 339 14.77 -39.75 -0.72
C ILE A 339 15.57 -39.98 0.55
N LEU A 340 15.27 -41.07 1.26
CA LEU A 340 16.00 -41.49 2.45
C LEU A 340 16.60 -42.87 2.19
N ASN A 341 17.92 -42.98 2.29
CA ASN A 341 18.66 -44.23 2.06
C ASN A 341 18.29 -44.91 0.73
N GLY A 342 18.11 -44.12 -0.34
CA GLY A 342 17.74 -44.61 -1.67
C GLY A 342 16.26 -45.01 -1.85
N THR A 343 15.43 -44.87 -0.81
CA THR A 343 13.99 -45.13 -0.86
C THR A 343 13.22 -43.83 -1.04
N HIS A 344 12.24 -43.84 -1.96
CA HIS A 344 11.37 -42.69 -2.21
C HIS A 344 10.22 -42.63 -1.22
N HIS A 345 9.90 -41.41 -0.76
CA HIS A 345 8.79 -41.10 0.11
C HIS A 345 8.00 -39.91 -0.46
N SER A 346 6.68 -40.08 -0.61
CA SER A 346 5.76 -39.04 -1.08
C SER A 346 5.18 -38.17 0.04
N SER A 347 5.52 -38.46 1.30
CA SER A 347 5.11 -37.69 2.47
C SER A 347 6.20 -37.71 3.54
N CYS A 348 6.18 -36.70 4.42
CA CYS A 348 7.04 -36.60 5.59
C CYS A 348 6.22 -36.03 6.74
N GLN A 349 6.50 -36.49 7.96
CA GLN A 349 5.91 -35.95 9.18
C GLN A 349 7.00 -35.30 10.01
N LEU A 350 6.78 -34.05 10.45
CA LEU A 350 7.65 -33.42 11.43
C LEU A 350 7.47 -34.16 12.75
N TYR A 351 8.56 -34.72 13.28
CA TYR A 351 8.58 -35.44 14.56
C TYR A 351 9.20 -34.60 15.68
N TRP A 352 10.27 -33.88 15.36
CA TRP A 352 11.04 -33.07 16.32
C TRP A 352 11.50 -31.77 15.67
N ARG A 353 11.71 -30.72 16.46
CA ARG A 353 12.25 -29.44 16.00
C ARG A 353 13.35 -28.94 16.91
N HIS A 354 14.35 -28.34 16.30
CA HIS A 354 15.43 -27.66 17.01
C HIS A 354 15.79 -26.36 16.28
N TRP A 355 15.70 -25.23 16.98
CA TRP A 355 16.03 -23.90 16.47
C TRP A 355 16.94 -23.20 17.46
N VAL A 356 18.07 -22.67 16.98
CA VAL A 356 18.93 -21.77 17.76
C VAL A 356 18.67 -20.36 17.28
N ILE A 357 18.14 -19.50 18.16
CA ILE A 357 17.79 -18.12 17.83
C ILE A 357 18.97 -17.25 18.22
N ARG A 358 19.46 -16.45 17.25
CA ARG A 358 20.60 -15.56 17.44
C ARG A 358 20.24 -14.11 17.14
N ALA A 359 20.81 -13.20 17.92
CA ALA A 359 20.86 -11.77 17.63
C ALA A 359 22.30 -11.30 17.83
N ASP A 360 22.83 -10.51 16.90
CA ASP A 360 24.23 -10.03 16.93
C ASP A 360 25.27 -11.13 17.15
N ASN A 361 25.04 -12.29 16.50
CA ASN A 361 25.81 -13.54 16.64
C ASN A 361 25.73 -14.24 18.01
N GLU A 362 25.10 -13.65 19.01
CA GLU A 362 24.86 -14.26 20.32
C GLU A 362 23.62 -15.17 20.28
N VAL A 363 23.67 -16.29 20.99
CA VAL A 363 22.51 -17.17 21.15
C VAL A 363 21.62 -16.58 22.24
N ILE A 364 20.43 -16.12 21.85
CA ILE A 364 19.48 -15.49 22.76
C ILE A 364 18.37 -16.43 23.21
N ASP A 365 18.09 -17.48 22.44
CA ASP A 365 17.06 -18.46 22.77
C ASP A 365 17.28 -19.79 22.02
N ASN A 366 16.67 -20.87 22.51
CA ASN A 366 16.73 -22.21 21.93
C ASN A 366 15.37 -22.90 22.05
N VAL A 367 14.83 -23.30 20.90
CA VAL A 367 13.66 -24.16 20.84
C VAL A 367 14.14 -25.59 20.59
N ASN A 368 13.86 -26.50 21.51
CA ASN A 368 14.17 -27.92 21.35
C ASN A 368 13.02 -28.76 21.91
N GLY A 369 12.31 -29.49 21.05
CA GLY A 369 11.16 -30.28 21.49
C GLY A 369 10.43 -30.98 20.36
N GLU A 370 9.36 -31.67 20.73
CA GLU A 370 8.49 -32.37 19.78
C GLU A 370 7.88 -31.41 18.75
N ALA A 371 7.50 -31.98 17.62
CA ALA A 371 6.83 -31.27 16.56
C ALA A 371 5.49 -30.70 17.02
N VAL A 372 5.28 -29.41 16.79
CA VAL A 372 3.97 -28.78 16.94
C VAL A 372 3.70 -27.94 15.70
N ILE A 373 2.50 -28.08 15.15
CA ILE A 373 1.95 -27.22 14.10
C ILE A 373 0.94 -26.30 14.80
N GLY A 374 1.29 -25.02 14.96
CA GLY A 374 0.44 -24.05 15.66
C GLY A 374 0.74 -23.94 17.17
N LYS A 375 -0.27 -23.51 17.93
CA LYS A 375 -0.16 -23.17 19.35
C LYS A 375 -0.08 -24.44 20.21
N VAL A 376 0.80 -24.46 21.20
CA VAL A 376 0.70 -25.37 22.36
C VAL A 376 -0.13 -24.67 23.41
#